data_AF-A0A8R7PTN3-F1
#
_entry.id   AF-A0A8R7PTN3-F1
#
_cell.length_a   1.000
_cell.length_b   1.000
_cell.length_c   1.000
_cell.angle_alpha   90.00
_cell.angle_beta   90.00
_cell.angle_gamma   90.00
#
_symmetry.space_group_name_H-M   'P 1'
#
loop_
_entity.id
_entity.type
_entity.pdbx_description
1 polymer ?
#
loop_
_entity_poly.entity_id
_entity_poly.type
_entity_poly.pdbx_seq_one_letter_code
_entity_poly.pdbx_strand_id
1 'polypeptide(L)' 'MITLILKKDKATRINEFRPISLIHSIAQLITKVLSMRLASVIDRIISPTQTAFQRKKCIHDSYLYVRNTVRALHRNKTP' A
#
# COMPACT_ATOMS: atom_id res chain seq x y z
N MET A 1 19.24 11.43 -8.91
CA MET A 1 20.02 11.25 -7.65
C MET A 1 19.37 10.15 -6.83
N ILE A 2 20.15 9.21 -6.32
CA ILE A 2 19.65 8.13 -5.46
C ILE A 2 20.27 8.33 -4.07
N THR A 3 19.42 8.31 -3.04
CA THR A 3 19.85 8.42 -1.64
C THR A 3 19.48 7.11 -0.92
N LEU A 4 20.36 6.63 -0.05
CA LEU A 4 20.14 5.40 0.71
C LEU A 4 19.62 5.74 2.12
N ILE A 5 18.49 5.17 2.52
CA ILE A 5 17.94 5.28 3.88
C ILE A 5 18.08 3.94 4.61
N LEU A 6 18.49 3.97 5.87
CA LEU A 6 18.60 2.78 6.73
C LEU A 6 17.22 2.14 6.97
N LYS A 7 17.10 0.82 6.77
CA LYS A 7 15.86 0.07 7.13
C LYS A 7 15.84 -0.37 8.59
N LYS A 8 17.00 -0.45 9.24
CA LYS A 8 17.22 -0.90 10.63
C LYS A 8 18.39 -0.12 11.24
N ASP A 9 18.44 -0.01 12.56
CA ASP A 9 19.58 0.59 13.26
C ASP A 9 20.84 -0.24 13.02
N LYS A 10 21.93 0.43 12.62
CA LYS A 10 23.25 -0.16 12.27
C LYS A 10 23.23 -1.08 11.04
N ALA A 11 22.71 -0.62 9.91
CA ALA A 11 22.82 -1.34 8.65
C ALA A 11 24.30 -1.56 8.27
N THR A 12 24.67 -2.82 8.02
CA THR A 12 26.03 -3.22 7.63
C THR A 12 26.07 -3.83 6.23
N ARG A 13 24.93 -4.34 5.74
CA ARG A 13 24.82 -4.96 4.41
C ARG A 13 24.00 -4.08 3.47
N ILE A 14 24.33 -4.09 2.18
CA ILE A 14 23.64 -3.25 1.19
C ILE A 14 22.11 -3.50 1.11
N ASN A 15 21.65 -4.71 1.39
CA ASN A 15 20.23 -5.10 1.41
C ASN A 15 19.42 -4.50 2.59
N GLU A 16 20.13 -3.91 3.56
CA GLU A 16 19.54 -3.24 4.72
C GLU A 16 19.31 -1.75 4.49
N PHE A 17 19.70 -1.25 3.32
CA PHE A 17 19.37 0.10 2.85
C PHE A 17 18.15 0.05 1.94
N ARG A 18 17.34 1.11 2.00
CA ARG A 18 16.26 1.39 1.06
C ARG A 18 16.73 2.51 0.13
N PRO A 19 16.94 2.24 -1.17
CA PRO A 19 17.21 3.32 -2.11
C PRO A 19 15.93 4.15 -2.31
N ILE A 20 16.09 5.46 -2.28
CA ILE A 20 15.04 6.43 -2.62
C ILE A 20 15.57 7.30 -3.75
N SER A 21 14.81 7.34 -4.84
CA SER A 21 15.08 8.23 -5.96
C SER A 21 14.53 9.61 -5.66
N LEU A 22 15.40 10.63 -5.67
CA LEU A 22 14.97 12.02 -5.64
C LEU A 22 14.59 12.44 -7.06
N ILE A 23 13.29 12.56 -7.29
CA ILE A 23 12.69 12.92 -8.57
C ILE A 23 12.49 14.45 -8.61
N HIS A 24 12.61 15.05 -9.80
CA HIS A 24 12.38 16.49 -10.00
C HIS A 24 10.93 16.89 -9.65
N SER A 25 10.74 18.11 -9.13
CA SER A 25 9.46 18.59 -8.59
C SER A 25 8.31 18.57 -9.61
N ILE A 26 8.58 18.89 -10.87
CA ILE A 26 7.57 18.86 -11.95
C ILE A 26 7.03 17.44 -12.15
N ALA A 27 7.88 16.42 -12.17
CA ALA A 27 7.44 15.04 -12.31
C ALA A 27 6.64 14.56 -11.10
N GLN A 28 6.98 15.04 -9.89
CA GLN A 28 6.17 14.78 -8.69
C GLN A 28 4.79 15.45 -8.77
N LEU A 29 4.71 16.67 -9.31
CA LEU A 29 3.44 17.38 -9.52
C LEU A 29 2.53 16.62 -10.49
N ILE A 30 3.06 16.21 -11.64
CA ILE A 30 2.31 15.41 -12.63
C ILE A 30 1.81 14.11 -11.99
N THR A 31 2.69 13.40 -11.26
CA THR A 31 2.33 12.18 -10.54
C THR A 31 1.20 12.44 -9.55
N LYS A 32 1.26 13.53 -8.78
CA LYS A 32 0.22 13.88 -7.81
C LYS A 32 -1.13 14.14 -8.46
N VAL A 33 -1.16 14.90 -9.56
CA VAL A 33 -2.39 15.17 -10.33
C VAL A 33 -3.00 13.87 -10.83
N LEU A 34 -2.17 12.98 -11.40
CA LEU A 34 -2.63 11.68 -11.89
C LEU A 34 -3.18 10.81 -10.76
N SER A 35 -2.50 10.73 -9.62
CA SER A 35 -2.99 9.98 -8.45
C SER A 35 -4.31 10.52 -7.93
N MET A 36 -4.52 11.85 -7.95
CA MET A 36 -5.79 12.46 -7.50
C MET A 36 -6.95 12.13 -8.43
N ARG A 37 -6.71 12.12 -9.75
CA ARG A 37 -7.70 11.70 -10.75
C ARG A 37 -7.98 10.20 -10.67
N LEU A 38 -6.95 9.37 -10.51
CA LEU A 38 -7.12 7.94 -10.35
C LEU A 38 -7.93 7.61 -9.10
N ALA A 39 -7.67 8.31 -7.99
CA ALA A 39 -8.36 8.10 -6.73
C ALA A 39 -9.88 8.37 -6.78
N SER A 40 -10.42 9.05 -7.80
CA SER A 40 -11.87 9.22 -7.96
C SER A 40 -12.55 8.05 -8.69
N VAL A 41 -11.78 7.20 -9.38
CA VAL A 41 -12.31 6.07 -10.16
C VAL A 41 -11.81 4.71 -9.67
N ILE A 42 -10.77 4.69 -8.84
CA ILE A 42 -10.09 3.46 -8.42
C ILE A 42 -11.04 2.46 -7.76
N ASP A 43 -12.01 2.93 -6.97
CA ASP A 43 -12.99 2.09 -6.27
C ASP A 43 -13.88 1.27 -7.23
N ARG A 44 -14.00 1.70 -8.49
CA ARG A 44 -14.75 0.98 -9.54
C ARG A 44 -13.89 -0.03 -10.30
N ILE A 45 -12.57 0.06 -10.18
CA ILE A 45 -11.61 -0.70 -10.98
C ILE A 45 -10.99 -1.83 -10.15
N ILE A 46 -10.78 -1.61 -8.85
CA ILE A 46 -10.11 -2.58 -7.97
C ILE A 46 -11.12 -3.33 -7.10
N SER A 47 -10.71 -4.51 -6.64
CA SER A 47 -11.51 -5.34 -5.73
C SER A 47 -11.87 -4.58 -4.45
N PRO A 48 -13.10 -4.74 -3.91
CA PRO A 48 -13.47 -4.20 -2.59
C PRO A 48 -12.55 -4.66 -1.45
N THR A 49 -11.92 -5.82 -1.61
CA THR A 49 -11.01 -6.45 -0.64
C THR A 49 -9.62 -5.81 -0.62
N GLN A 50 -9.25 -5.09 -1.67
CA GLN A 50 -8.05 -4.28 -1.68
C GLN A 50 -8.31 -3.07 -0.80
N THR A 51 -7.49 -2.87 0.22
CA THR A 51 -7.66 -1.77 1.21
C THR A 51 -6.44 -0.85 1.25
N ALA A 52 -5.28 -1.32 0.77
CA ALA A 52 -4.05 -0.56 0.74
C ALA A 52 -4.14 0.61 -0.25
N PHE A 53 -3.59 1.76 0.16
CA PHE A 53 -3.45 2.98 -0.66
C PHE A 53 -4.76 3.56 -1.21
N GLN A 54 -5.92 3.19 -0.65
CA GLN A 54 -7.20 3.79 -1.00
C GLN A 54 -7.61 4.89 -0.03
N ARG A 55 -8.31 5.89 -0.55
CA ARG A 55 -8.95 6.91 0.29
C ARG A 55 -10.00 6.24 1.19
N LYS A 56 -10.12 6.73 2.43
CA LYS A 56 -11.11 6.27 3.43
C LYS A 56 -10.96 4.83 3.93
N LYS A 57 -9.93 4.09 3.50
CA LYS A 57 -9.61 2.76 4.03
C LYS A 57 -8.32 2.81 4.83
N CYS A 58 -8.20 1.91 5.81
CA CYS A 58 -7.06 1.77 6.68
C CYS A 58 -6.63 0.30 6.80
N ILE A 59 -5.46 0.07 7.41
CA ILE A 59 -4.92 -1.28 7.59
C ILE A 59 -5.85 -2.19 8.42
N HIS A 60 -6.66 -1.59 9.30
CA HIS A 60 -7.61 -2.31 10.11
C HIS A 60 -8.73 -2.96 9.28
N ASP A 61 -9.15 -2.31 8.19
CA ASP A 61 -10.17 -2.87 7.29
C ASP A 61 -9.69 -4.18 6.67
N SER A 62 -8.41 -4.24 6.29
CA SER A 62 -7.78 -5.47 5.79
C SER A 62 -7.78 -6.58 6.83
N TYR A 63 -7.46 -6.24 8.08
CA TYR A 63 -7.43 -7.18 9.18
C TYR A 63 -8.82 -7.73 9.49
N LEU A 64 -9.82 -6.85 9.56
CA LEU A 64 -11.22 -7.24 9.78
C LEU A 64 -11.75 -8.12 8.66
N TYR A 65 -11.42 -7.80 7.40
CA TYR A 65 -11.79 -8.62 6.25
C TYR A 65 -11.29 -10.06 6.43
N VAL A 66 -9.99 -10.25 6.65
CA VAL A 66 -9.39 -11.59 6.84
C VAL A 66 -10.00 -12.30 8.04
N ARG A 67 -10.12 -11.62 9.18
CA ARG A 67 -10.68 -12.21 10.41
C ARG A 67 -12.11 -12.70 10.20
N ASN A 68 -12.94 -11.91 9.52
CA ASN A 68 -14.34 -12.25 9.25
C ASN A 68 -14.46 -13.39 8.24
N THR A 69 -13.64 -13.41 7.19
CA THR A 69 -13.59 -14.52 6.23
C THR A 69 -13.20 -15.83 6.91
N VAL A 70 -12.16 -15.83 7.75
CA VAL A 70 -11.73 -17.03 8.49
C VAL A 70 -12.83 -17.50 9.45
N ARG A 71 -13.52 -16.58 10.14
CA ARG A 71 -14.63 -16.93 11.03
C ARG A 71 -15.82 -17.52 10.26
N ALA A 72 -16.16 -16.98 9.10
CA ALA A 72 -17.23 -17.49 8.24
C ALA A 72 -16.91 -18.90 7.72
N LEU A 73 -15.67 -19.14 7.29
CA LEU A 73 -15.21 -20.45 6.82
C LEU A 73 -15.34 -21.52 7.93
N HIS A 74 -14.82 -21.23 9.13
CA HIS A 74 -14.93 -22.14 10.27
C HIS A 74 -16.38 -22.45 10.67
N ARG A 75 -17.29 -21.47 10.56
CA ARG A 75 -18.72 -21.67 10.84
C ARG A 75 -19.40 -22.55 9.79
N ASN A 76 -18.97 -22.48 8.53
CA ASN A 76 -19.61 -23.17 7.42
C ASN A 76 -19.09 -24.60 7.20
N LYS A 77 -18.13 -25.10 8.01
CA LYS A 77 -17.56 -26.47 7.93
C LYS A 77 -17.10 -26.90 6.52
N THR A 78 -16.90 -25.97 5.60
CA THR A 78 -16.26 -26.27 4.31
C THR A 78 -14.76 -26.11 4.51
N PRO A 79 -13.95 -27.17 4.28
CA PRO A 79 -12.49 -27.06 4.29
C PRO A 79 -11.99 -26.03 3.28
#